data_AF-A0A7C6B0V2-F1
#
_entry.id   AF-A0A7C6B0V2-F1
#
_cell.length_a   1.000
_cell.length_b   1.000
_cell.length_c   1.000
_cell.angle_alpha   90.00
_cell.angle_beta   90.00
_cell.angle_gamma   90.00
#
_symmetry.space_group_name_H-M   'P 1'
#
loop_
_entity.id
_entity.type
_entity.pdbx_description
1 polymer ?
#
loop_
_entity_poly.entity_id
_entity_poly.type
_entity_poly.pdbx_seq_one_letter_code
_entity_poly.pdbx_strand_id
1 'polypeptide(L)'
;MRTLAGVTSAGRPLFLKIPYYGPEAMEALVRYDHSLVVGILGGSAGTTYDAFHMLWDAKRHGARVALYGRKINNAEDQLTFIKYLRLVADDELEPAEAVRAYHGDLQKLGIKPYRSLEDDLVQTATASSYAGQGDTTSRLEKGSPGGVRVTMSTWRAPHDDPEFERMSPKEKALYNIERWKRILG
;
A
#
# COMPACT_ATOMS: atom_id res chain seq x y z
N MET A 1 -2.86 -7.69 23.69
CA MET A 1 -2.25 -6.34 23.79
C MET A 1 -2.68 -5.66 25.10
N ARG A 2 -1.80 -5.62 26.12
CA ARG A 2 -2.11 -5.02 27.43
C ARG A 2 -2.20 -3.49 27.41
N THR A 3 -1.64 -2.84 26.39
CA THR A 3 -1.55 -1.37 26.29
C THR A 3 -2.89 -0.66 26.04
N LEU A 4 -3.95 -1.38 25.65
CA LEU A 4 -5.32 -0.85 25.53
C LEU A 4 -6.22 -1.23 26.71
N ALA A 5 -5.74 -2.01 27.68
CA ALA A 5 -6.57 -2.53 28.76
C ALA A 5 -7.09 -1.44 29.72
N GLY A 6 -6.42 -0.29 29.78
CA GLY A 6 -6.85 0.88 30.56
C GLY A 6 -7.71 1.88 29.79
N VAL A 7 -8.01 1.62 28.51
CA VAL A 7 -8.81 2.52 27.68
C VAL A 7 -10.28 2.14 27.80
N THR A 8 -11.13 3.11 28.14
CA THR A 8 -12.59 2.89 28.21
C THR A 8 -13.12 2.50 26.83
N SER A 9 -14.26 1.81 26.78
CA SER A 9 -14.90 1.41 25.52
C SER A 9 -15.07 2.58 24.54
N ALA A 10 -15.38 3.78 25.04
CA ALA A 10 -15.52 4.99 24.24
C ALA A 10 -14.20 5.52 23.66
N GLY A 11 -13.07 5.24 24.29
CA GLY A 11 -11.74 5.64 23.83
C GLY A 11 -11.01 4.59 23.00
N ARG A 12 -11.59 3.37 22.85
CA ARG A 12 -10.94 2.30 22.09
C ARG A 12 -10.81 2.70 20.62
N PRO A 13 -9.61 2.60 20.04
CA PRO A 13 -9.44 2.90 18.63
C PRO A 13 -10.19 1.89 17.78
N LEU A 14 -10.80 2.34 16.69
CA LEU A 14 -11.40 1.46 15.68
C LEU A 14 -10.35 0.85 14.75
N PHE A 15 -9.19 1.50 14.66
CA PHE A 15 -8.13 1.16 13.73
C PHE A 15 -6.75 1.28 14.38
N LEU A 16 -5.89 0.30 14.15
CA LEU A 16 -4.52 0.27 14.63
C LEU A 16 -3.54 0.21 13.47
N LYS A 17 -2.72 1.26 13.33
CA LYS A 17 -1.64 1.37 12.34
C LYS A 17 -0.31 0.94 12.96
N ILE A 18 0.28 -0.14 12.47
CA ILE A 18 1.54 -0.69 13.01
C ILE A 18 2.48 -1.18 11.91
N PRO A 19 3.79 -1.32 12.18
CA PRO A 19 4.68 -2.05 11.30
C PRO A 19 4.24 -3.51 11.13
N TYR A 20 4.54 -4.11 9.98
CA TYR A 20 4.33 -5.53 9.79
C TYR A 20 5.51 -6.31 10.36
N TYR A 21 5.28 -7.02 11.48
CA TYR A 21 6.28 -7.85 12.17
C TYR A 21 6.17 -9.34 11.80
N GLY A 22 5.53 -9.64 10.67
CA GLY A 22 5.34 -11.00 10.18
C GLY A 22 4.05 -11.68 10.65
N PRO A 23 3.82 -12.91 10.17
CA PRO A 23 2.59 -13.69 10.37
C PRO A 23 2.14 -13.81 11.82
N GLU A 24 3.00 -14.36 12.68
CA GLU A 24 2.66 -14.77 14.05
C GLU A 24 2.23 -13.58 14.90
N ALA A 25 2.95 -12.46 14.78
CA ALA A 25 2.64 -11.22 15.49
C ALA A 25 1.31 -10.60 15.01
N MET A 26 1.07 -10.62 13.70
CA MET A 26 -0.17 -10.10 13.12
C MET A 26 -1.38 -10.92 13.58
N GLU A 27 -1.30 -12.24 13.49
CA GLU A 27 -2.40 -13.09 13.91
C GLU A 27 -2.66 -13.00 15.42
N ALA A 28 -1.62 -12.90 16.25
CA ALA A 28 -1.77 -12.72 17.68
C ALA A 28 -2.51 -11.42 18.03
N LEU A 29 -2.26 -10.34 17.28
CA LEU A 29 -2.94 -9.07 17.45
C LEU A 29 -4.40 -9.15 17.01
N VAL A 30 -4.67 -9.73 15.84
CA VAL A 30 -6.02 -9.87 15.28
C VAL A 30 -6.89 -10.81 16.13
N ARG A 31 -6.32 -11.89 16.69
CA ARG A 31 -7.02 -12.78 17.64
C ARG A 31 -7.31 -12.13 18.98
N TYR A 32 -6.51 -11.15 19.40
CA TYR A 32 -6.67 -10.52 20.70
C TYR A 32 -7.91 -9.62 20.77
N ASP A 33 -8.19 -8.88 19.70
CA ASP A 33 -9.36 -7.99 19.64
C ASP A 33 -9.93 -7.95 18.22
N HIS A 34 -11.01 -8.70 17.99
CA HIS A 34 -11.70 -8.76 16.71
C HIS A 34 -12.45 -7.47 16.33
N SER A 35 -12.69 -6.57 17.29
CA SER A 35 -13.33 -5.28 17.01
C SER A 35 -12.37 -4.24 16.43
N LEU A 36 -11.06 -4.50 16.53
CA LEU A 36 -10.01 -3.60 16.07
C LEU A 36 -9.59 -3.93 14.63
N VAL A 37 -9.72 -2.96 13.73
CA VAL A 37 -9.18 -3.08 12.37
C VAL A 37 -7.66 -2.90 12.43
N VAL A 38 -6.90 -3.95 12.14
CA VAL A 38 -5.43 -3.87 12.12
C VAL A 38 -4.94 -3.52 10.72
N GLY A 39 -4.05 -2.54 10.62
CA GLY A 39 -3.41 -2.13 9.36
C GLY A 39 -1.90 -2.01 9.47
N ILE A 40 -1.23 -2.28 8.34
CA ILE A 40 0.22 -2.29 8.24
C ILE A 40 0.79 -0.99 7.66
N LEU A 41 1.98 -0.64 8.11
CA LEU A 41 2.83 0.41 7.54
C LEU A 41 3.76 -0.18 6.47
N GLY A 42 3.94 0.56 5.38
CA GLY A 42 4.79 0.10 4.27
C GLY A 42 6.30 0.16 4.49
N GLY A 43 6.82 0.81 5.53
CA GLY A 43 8.28 0.92 5.70
C GLY A 43 8.95 1.80 4.63
N SER A 44 10.20 1.47 4.26
CA SER A 44 10.96 2.12 3.19
C SER A 44 10.46 1.67 1.80
N ALA A 45 10.99 2.25 0.72
CA ALA A 45 10.55 1.93 -0.63
C ALA A 45 10.76 0.44 -0.98
N GLY A 46 11.97 -0.10 -0.74
CA GLY A 46 12.31 -1.50 -1.07
C GLY A 46 12.22 -1.78 -2.58
N THR A 47 12.00 -3.05 -2.93
CA THR A 47 11.59 -3.49 -4.28
C THR A 47 10.08 -3.42 -4.45
N THR A 48 9.61 -3.51 -5.69
CA THR A 48 8.18 -3.69 -5.99
C THR A 48 7.67 -4.98 -5.37
N TYR A 49 8.45 -6.06 -5.41
CA TYR A 49 8.09 -7.32 -4.76
C TYR A 49 7.91 -7.16 -3.26
N ASP A 50 8.78 -6.41 -2.56
CA ASP A 50 8.61 -6.15 -1.12
C ASP A 50 7.25 -5.50 -0.81
N ALA A 51 6.77 -4.61 -1.68
CA ALA A 51 5.48 -3.96 -1.50
C ALA A 51 4.31 -4.94 -1.70
N PHE A 52 4.32 -5.67 -2.82
CA PHE A 52 3.22 -6.56 -3.17
C PHE A 52 3.16 -7.77 -2.25
N HIS A 53 4.31 -8.35 -1.92
CA HIS A 53 4.40 -9.48 -0.99
C HIS A 53 3.97 -9.08 0.42
N MET A 54 4.43 -7.93 0.93
CA MET A 54 4.03 -7.48 2.28
C MET A 54 2.52 -7.27 2.39
N LEU A 55 1.88 -6.71 1.35
CA LEU A 55 0.43 -6.53 1.31
C LEU A 55 -0.28 -7.88 1.35
N TRP A 56 0.12 -8.80 0.47
CA TRP A 56 -0.43 -10.14 0.36
C TRP A 56 -0.29 -10.93 1.67
N ASP A 57 0.91 -10.96 2.24
CA ASP A 57 1.25 -11.70 3.45
C ASP A 57 0.50 -11.15 4.67
N ALA A 58 0.54 -9.83 4.88
CA ALA A 58 -0.16 -9.22 6.00
C ALA A 58 -1.68 -9.41 5.94
N LYS A 59 -2.28 -9.32 4.75
CA LYS A 59 -3.71 -9.59 4.54
C LYS A 59 -4.06 -11.02 4.94
N ARG A 60 -3.26 -12.00 4.48
CA ARG A 60 -3.44 -13.42 4.80
C ARG A 60 -3.46 -13.68 6.31
N HIS A 61 -2.68 -12.91 7.07
CA HIS A 61 -2.57 -13.02 8.51
C HIS A 61 -3.52 -12.11 9.31
N GLY A 62 -4.46 -11.44 8.64
CA GLY A 62 -5.57 -10.75 9.30
C GLY A 62 -5.53 -9.23 9.26
N ALA A 63 -4.51 -8.63 8.65
CA ALA A 63 -4.55 -7.20 8.36
C ALA A 63 -5.70 -6.88 7.39
N ARG A 64 -6.25 -5.68 7.49
CA ARG A 64 -7.36 -5.20 6.64
C ARG A 64 -7.05 -3.90 5.91
N VAL A 65 -5.93 -3.27 6.22
CA VAL A 65 -5.51 -1.99 5.62
C VAL A 65 -4.00 -2.02 5.42
N ALA A 66 -3.52 -1.52 4.28
CA ALA A 66 -2.12 -1.22 4.05
C ALA A 66 -1.92 0.28 3.80
N LEU A 67 -1.05 0.90 4.59
CA LEU A 67 -0.77 2.33 4.56
C LEU A 67 0.61 2.57 3.99
N TYR A 68 0.69 2.58 2.66
CA TYR A 68 1.93 2.76 1.91
C TYR A 68 2.11 4.23 1.54
N GLY A 69 3.24 4.81 1.95
CA GLY A 69 3.64 6.17 1.58
C GLY A 69 4.86 6.13 0.68
N ARG A 70 6.04 5.88 1.27
CA ARG A 70 7.32 5.81 0.55
C ARG A 70 7.32 4.82 -0.61
N LYS A 71 6.69 3.64 -0.45
CA LYS A 71 6.57 2.65 -1.52
C LYS A 71 5.86 3.20 -2.76
N ILE A 72 4.77 3.95 -2.57
CA ILE A 72 4.01 4.56 -3.66
C ILE A 72 4.77 5.77 -4.21
N ASN A 73 5.23 6.68 -3.35
CA ASN A 73 5.88 7.92 -3.79
C ASN A 73 7.17 7.69 -4.59
N ASN A 74 7.86 6.57 -4.34
CA ASN A 74 9.11 6.21 -4.98
C ASN A 74 8.94 5.16 -6.09
N ALA A 75 7.72 4.84 -6.50
CA ALA A 75 7.46 4.01 -7.67
C ALA A 75 7.70 4.81 -8.96
N GLU A 76 8.09 4.13 -10.03
CA GLU A 76 8.35 4.70 -11.36
C GLU A 76 7.10 5.35 -11.95
N ASP A 77 5.96 4.68 -11.80
CA ASP A 77 4.62 5.19 -12.10
C ASP A 77 3.64 4.83 -10.98
N GLN A 78 3.15 5.84 -10.27
CA GLN A 78 2.37 5.68 -9.04
C GLN A 78 0.99 5.09 -9.31
N LEU A 79 0.36 5.47 -10.42
CA LEU A 79 -0.99 5.01 -10.76
C LEU A 79 -0.97 3.53 -11.14
N THR A 80 -0.02 3.13 -11.97
CA THR A 80 0.18 1.72 -12.34
C THR A 80 0.57 0.91 -11.12
N PHE A 81 1.41 1.44 -10.22
CA PHE A 81 1.76 0.76 -8.98
C PHE A 81 0.55 0.55 -8.05
N ILE A 82 -0.30 1.58 -7.88
CA ILE A 82 -1.54 1.49 -7.10
C ILE A 82 -2.53 0.50 -7.73
N LYS A 83 -2.65 0.47 -9.06
CA LYS A 83 -3.45 -0.52 -9.79
C LYS A 83 -3.04 -1.93 -9.38
N TYR A 84 -1.75 -2.26 -9.42
CA TYR A 84 -1.27 -3.60 -9.03
C TYR A 84 -1.37 -3.87 -7.53
N LEU A 85 -1.16 -2.87 -6.66
CA LEU A 85 -1.49 -3.02 -5.23
C LEU A 85 -2.96 -3.40 -5.03
N ARG A 86 -3.88 -2.81 -5.80
CA ARG A 86 -5.30 -3.13 -5.69
C ARG A 86 -5.59 -4.55 -6.17
N LEU A 87 -5.02 -4.97 -7.30
CA LEU A 87 -5.19 -6.33 -7.82
C LEU A 87 -4.67 -7.39 -6.83
N VAL A 88 -3.52 -7.13 -6.19
CA VAL A 88 -2.99 -8.00 -5.12
C VAL A 88 -3.90 -7.97 -3.88
N ALA A 89 -4.40 -6.79 -3.48
CA ALA A 89 -5.34 -6.67 -2.35
C ALA A 89 -6.66 -7.41 -2.59
N ASP A 90 -7.07 -7.56 -3.85
CA ASP A 90 -8.32 -8.20 -4.26
C ASP A 90 -8.14 -9.70 -4.60
N ASP A 91 -6.94 -10.27 -4.35
CA ASP A 91 -6.55 -11.65 -4.71
C ASP A 91 -6.64 -11.98 -6.22
N GLU A 92 -6.60 -10.97 -7.08
CA GLU A 92 -6.62 -11.16 -8.53
C GLU A 92 -5.23 -11.47 -9.10
N LEU A 93 -4.17 -11.11 -8.37
CA LEU A 93 -2.78 -11.38 -8.76
C LEU A 93 -1.92 -11.77 -7.55
N GLU A 94 -1.03 -12.74 -7.77
CA GLU A 94 0.04 -13.05 -6.82
C GLU A 94 1.18 -12.01 -6.91
N PRO A 95 1.95 -11.78 -5.83
CA PRO A 95 2.96 -10.73 -5.79
C PRO A 95 3.96 -10.74 -6.95
N ALA A 96 4.51 -11.91 -7.29
CA ALA A 96 5.50 -12.03 -8.36
C ALA A 96 4.90 -11.77 -9.75
N GLU A 97 3.63 -12.14 -9.96
CA GLU A 97 2.90 -11.88 -11.20
C GLU A 97 2.59 -10.39 -11.35
N ALA A 98 2.18 -9.74 -10.26
CA ALA A 98 1.97 -8.30 -10.21
C ALA A 98 3.25 -7.52 -10.52
N VAL A 99 4.43 -7.95 -10.06
CA VAL A 99 5.71 -7.31 -10.43
C VAL A 99 5.95 -7.43 -11.94
N ARG A 100 5.80 -8.63 -12.51
CA ARG A 100 5.98 -8.84 -13.97
C ARG A 100 5.02 -7.99 -14.79
N ALA A 101 3.75 -7.94 -14.37
CA ALA A 101 2.73 -7.15 -15.04
C ALA A 101 3.00 -5.63 -14.91
N TYR A 102 3.48 -5.18 -13.75
CA TYR A 102 3.94 -3.81 -13.54
C TYR A 102 5.05 -3.43 -14.51
N HIS A 103 6.11 -4.24 -14.62
CA HIS A 103 7.20 -4.02 -15.58
C HIS A 103 6.70 -4.02 -17.04
N GLY A 104 5.76 -4.90 -17.37
CA GLY A 104 5.12 -4.93 -18.69
C GLY A 104 4.36 -3.64 -19.01
N ASP A 105 3.64 -3.07 -18.03
CA ASP A 105 2.96 -1.79 -18.22
C ASP A 105 3.94 -0.61 -18.27
N LEU A 106 5.02 -0.63 -17.48
CA LEU A 106 6.11 0.36 -17.60
C LEU A 106 6.71 0.37 -19.01
N GLN A 107 6.95 -0.82 -19.59
CA GLN A 107 7.45 -0.94 -20.96
C GLN A 107 6.49 -0.32 -21.98
N LYS A 108 5.18 -0.59 -21.87
CA LYS A 108 4.16 0.00 -22.75
C LYS A 108 4.09 1.52 -22.63
N LEU A 109 4.32 2.03 -21.42
CA LEU A 109 4.36 3.47 -21.13
C LEU A 109 5.69 4.12 -21.53
N GLY A 110 6.69 3.34 -21.96
CA GLY A 110 8.03 3.84 -22.28
C GLY A 110 8.83 4.31 -21.06
N ILE A 111 8.45 3.85 -19.87
CA ILE A 111 9.11 4.19 -18.60
C ILE A 111 10.18 3.15 -18.32
N LYS A 112 11.42 3.60 -18.09
CA LYS A 112 12.54 2.71 -17.73
C LYS A 112 12.44 2.34 -16.23
N PRO A 113 12.35 1.05 -15.87
CA PRO A 113 12.42 0.63 -14.48
C PRO A 113 13.71 1.04 -13.78
N TYR A 114 13.66 1.34 -12.49
CA TYR A 114 14.85 1.65 -11.69
C TYR A 114 15.74 0.42 -11.48
N ARG A 115 15.18 -0.79 -11.55
CA ARG A 115 15.87 -2.07 -11.38
C ARG A 115 15.51 -3.03 -12.52
N SER A 116 16.34 -4.06 -12.72
CA SER A 116 15.96 -5.18 -13.59
C SER A 116 14.75 -5.91 -13.01
N LEU A 117 14.01 -6.64 -13.85
CA LEU A 117 12.89 -7.46 -13.38
C LEU A 117 13.34 -8.50 -12.36
N GLU A 118 14.50 -9.11 -12.62
CA GLU A 118 15.10 -10.13 -11.77
C GLU A 118 15.41 -9.57 -10.38
N ASP A 119 16.03 -8.39 -10.30
CA ASP A 119 16.36 -7.73 -9.04
C ASP A 119 15.11 -7.24 -8.29
N ASP A 120 14.10 -6.76 -9.02
CA ASP A 120 12.87 -6.23 -8.43
C ASP A 120 11.91 -7.32 -7.93
N LEU A 121 12.14 -8.57 -8.34
CA LEU A 121 11.51 -9.78 -7.79
C LEU A 121 12.19 -10.29 -6.51
N VAL A 122 13.36 -9.75 -6.14
CA VAL A 122 14.05 -10.16 -4.92
C VAL A 122 13.43 -9.49 -3.71
N GLN A 123 13.15 -10.31 -2.68
CA GLN A 123 12.76 -9.80 -1.37
C GLN A 123 13.98 -9.21 -0.66
N THR A 124 13.86 -7.99 -0.16
CA THR A 124 14.95 -7.34 0.57
C THR A 124 14.71 -7.38 2.08
N ALA A 125 15.79 -7.40 2.86
CA ALA A 125 15.73 -7.21 4.30
C ALA A 125 15.31 -5.76 4.60
N THR A 126 14.00 -5.51 4.62
CA THR A 126 13.47 -4.17 4.82
C THR A 126 13.70 -3.75 6.28
N ALA A 127 14.62 -2.80 6.51
CA ALA A 127 14.78 -2.16 7.80
C ALA A 127 13.52 -1.36 8.15
N SER A 128 12.86 -1.74 9.24
CA SER A 128 11.73 -1.00 9.83
C SER A 128 12.23 0.31 10.45
N SER A 129 12.67 1.28 9.65
CA SER A 129 13.01 2.62 10.15
C SER A 129 11.73 3.39 10.45
N TYR A 130 11.27 3.27 11.70
CA TYR A 130 10.25 4.11 12.31
C TYR A 130 10.91 4.97 13.38
N ALA A 131 11.63 5.99 12.93
CA ALA A 131 12.02 7.11 13.77
C ALA A 131 11.79 8.39 12.96
N GLY A 132 10.80 9.18 13.35
CA GLY A 132 10.81 10.60 13.04
C GLY A 132 11.88 11.22 13.92
N GLN A 133 13.09 11.38 13.39
CA GLN A 133 14.10 12.18 14.05
C GLN A 133 13.98 13.62 13.54
N GLY A 134 13.61 14.50 14.46
CA GLY A 134 13.73 15.93 14.29
C GLY A 134 15.17 16.32 13.98
N ASP A 135 15.27 17.39 13.22
CA ASP A 135 16.44 18.01 12.62
C ASP A 135 17.72 18.04 13.49
N THR A 136 18.86 17.74 12.87
CA THR A 136 20.15 18.40 13.14
C THR A 136 21.15 18.05 12.02
N THR A 137 21.17 18.92 11.00
CA THR A 137 22.34 19.38 10.22
C THR A 137 23.49 18.39 9.92
N SER A 138 23.57 17.94 8.65
CA SER A 138 24.82 17.98 7.86
C SER A 138 24.58 17.80 6.36
N ARG A 139 24.55 18.94 5.64
CA ARG A 139 25.18 19.24 4.33
C ARG A 139 25.53 18.06 3.38
N LEU A 140 24.88 18.00 2.22
CA LEU A 140 25.41 18.43 0.90
C LEU A 140 24.54 17.90 -0.25
N GLU A 141 24.34 18.77 -1.23
CA GLU A 141 23.45 18.67 -2.37
C GLU A 141 23.82 17.57 -3.37
N LYS A 142 22.79 16.90 -3.91
CA LYS A 142 22.67 16.63 -5.35
C LYS A 142 21.20 16.45 -5.70
N GLY A 143 20.72 17.29 -6.62
CA GLY A 143 19.31 17.41 -6.99
C GLY A 143 18.68 16.08 -7.39
N SER A 144 17.60 15.73 -6.69
CA SER A 144 16.62 14.77 -7.21
C SER A 144 15.79 15.47 -8.29
N PRO A 145 15.50 14.83 -9.43
CA PRO A 145 14.54 15.40 -10.37
C PRO A 145 13.22 15.55 -9.61
N GLY A 146 12.64 16.75 -9.64
CA GLY A 146 11.39 17.05 -8.94
C GLY A 146 10.35 15.99 -9.29
N GLY A 147 9.91 15.25 -8.27
CA GLY A 147 8.86 14.25 -8.44
C GLY A 147 7.66 14.90 -9.13
N VAL A 148 7.15 14.23 -10.16
CA VAL A 148 5.95 14.67 -10.88
C VAL A 148 4.84 14.83 -9.86
N ARG A 149 4.43 16.09 -9.63
CA ARG A 149 3.31 16.40 -8.75
C ARG A 149 2.05 16.01 -9.50
N VAL A 150 1.47 14.86 -9.17
CA VAL A 150 0.17 14.45 -9.72
C VAL A 150 -0.86 15.48 -9.29
N THR A 151 -1.43 16.18 -10.27
CA THR A 151 -2.54 17.11 -10.10
C THR A 151 -3.80 16.42 -10.62
N MET A 152 -4.98 16.89 -10.21
CA MET A 152 -6.25 16.36 -10.75
C MET A 152 -6.31 16.46 -12.28
N SER A 153 -5.57 17.41 -12.88
CA SER A 153 -5.46 17.57 -14.34
C SER A 153 -4.56 16.56 -15.05
N THR A 154 -3.65 15.87 -14.34
CA THR A 154 -2.82 14.80 -14.90
C THR A 154 -3.35 13.40 -14.55
N TRP A 155 -4.46 13.34 -13.81
CA TRP A 155 -5.13 12.10 -13.45
C TRP A 155 -5.85 11.51 -14.68
N ARG A 156 -5.60 10.23 -14.97
CA ARG A 156 -6.40 9.45 -15.92
C ARG A 156 -7.03 8.27 -15.19
N ALA A 157 -8.34 8.10 -15.33
CA ALA A 157 -9.07 6.97 -14.80
C ALA A 157 -8.59 5.66 -15.47
N PRO A 158 -8.47 4.54 -14.72
CA PRO A 158 -8.33 3.22 -15.30
C PRO A 158 -9.47 2.92 -16.29
N HIS A 159 -9.19 2.17 -17.35
CA HIS A 159 -10.13 1.93 -18.47
C HIS A 159 -11.46 1.28 -18.05
N ASP A 160 -11.46 0.54 -16.94
CA ASP A 160 -12.63 -0.22 -16.46
C ASP A 160 -13.34 0.46 -15.28
N ASP A 161 -12.82 1.59 -14.81
CA ASP A 161 -13.52 2.38 -13.80
C ASP A 161 -14.63 3.20 -14.47
N PRO A 162 -15.81 3.33 -13.84
CA PRO A 162 -16.86 4.17 -14.37
C PRO A 162 -16.42 5.63 -14.43
N GLU A 163 -17.03 6.41 -15.34
CA GLU A 163 -16.79 7.85 -15.42
C GLU A 163 -17.30 8.57 -14.15
N PHE A 164 -16.46 8.62 -13.12
CA PHE A 164 -16.80 9.20 -11.82
C PHE A 164 -17.20 10.68 -11.92
N GLU A 165 -16.77 11.41 -12.93
CA GLU A 165 -17.20 12.79 -13.16
C GLU A 165 -18.71 12.91 -13.41
N ARG A 166 -19.32 11.87 -13.97
CA ARG A 166 -20.77 11.79 -14.25
C ARG A 166 -21.59 11.20 -13.10
N MET A 167 -20.94 10.78 -12.02
CA MET A 167 -21.61 10.22 -10.85
C MET A 167 -21.82 11.27 -9.77
N SER A 168 -23.00 11.26 -9.17
CA SER A 168 -23.27 11.96 -7.92
C SER A 168 -22.43 11.39 -6.76
N PRO A 169 -22.19 12.16 -5.68
CA PRO A 169 -21.51 11.65 -4.49
C PRO A 169 -22.13 10.38 -3.91
N LYS A 170 -23.46 10.24 -4.00
CA LYS A 170 -24.19 9.05 -3.53
C LYS A 170 -23.89 7.82 -4.38
N GLU A 171 -23.84 7.98 -5.70
CA GLU A 171 -23.51 6.89 -6.63
C GLU A 171 -22.05 6.44 -6.49
N LYS A 172 -21.11 7.38 -6.27
CA LYS A 172 -19.72 7.03 -5.94
C LYS A 172 -19.61 6.21 -4.67
N ALA A 173 -20.34 6.62 -3.63
CA ALA A 173 -20.38 5.89 -2.36
C ALA A 173 -20.99 4.49 -2.52
N LEU A 174 -22.09 4.37 -3.28
CA LEU A 174 -22.74 3.08 -3.57
C LEU A 174 -21.86 2.16 -4.41
N TYR A 175 -21.25 2.67 -5.49
CA TYR A 175 -20.28 1.92 -6.29
C TYR A 175 -19.15 1.38 -5.42
N ASN A 176 -18.58 2.24 -4.55
CA ASN A 176 -17.57 1.80 -3.61
C ASN A 176 -18.12 0.73 -2.66
N ILE A 177 -19.28 0.95 -2.02
CA ILE A 177 -19.88 -0.03 -1.09
C ILE A 177 -20.15 -1.37 -1.79
N GLU A 178 -20.71 -1.38 -2.99
CA GLU A 178 -21.00 -2.59 -3.77
C GLU A 178 -19.72 -3.30 -4.24
N ARG A 179 -18.71 -2.53 -4.61
CA ARG A 179 -17.38 -3.04 -4.92
C ARG A 179 -16.76 -3.66 -3.66
N TRP A 180 -16.84 -3.00 -2.51
CA TRP A 180 -16.35 -3.51 -1.23
C TRP A 180 -17.12 -4.75 -0.74
N LYS A 181 -18.44 -4.81 -0.94
CA LYS A 181 -19.24 -6.01 -0.64
C LYS A 181 -18.83 -7.21 -1.48
N ARG A 182 -18.57 -7.01 -2.78
CA ARG A 182 -18.02 -8.06 -3.66
C ARG A 182 -16.65 -8.56 -3.20
N ILE A 183 -15.85 -7.69 -2.61
CA ILE A 183 -14.48 -8.00 -2.17
C ILE A 183 -14.45 -8.65 -0.78
N LEU A 184 -15.35 -8.26 0.12
CA LEU A 184 -15.32 -8.71 1.52
C LEU A 184 -16.23 -9.91 1.81
N GLY A 185 -17.18 -10.23 0.92
CA GLY A 185 -18.22 -11.24 1.17
C GLY A 185 -19.35 -10.69 2.03
#